data_AF-A0A2V9H8V4-F1
#
_entry.id   AF-A0A2V9H8V4-F1
#
_cell.length_a   1.000
_cell.length_b   1.000
_cell.length_c   1.000
_cell.angle_alpha   90.00
_cell.angle_beta   90.00
_cell.angle_gamma   90.00
#
_symmetry.space_group_name_H-M   'P 1'
#
loop_
_entity.id
_entity.type
_entity.pdbx_description
1 polymer ?
#
loop_
_entity_poly.entity_id
_entity_poly.type
_entity_poly.pdbx_seq_one_letter_code
_entity_poly.pdbx_strand_id
1 'polypeptide(L)'
;ACVTDAKEYTDTLSAGANFLLRKPLHQDSVALHITIAKELLERERRRYFRHAVNLPLVLKDGVAEQHARMTNLSEGGMAVRTAKALRHSSIIDFAFDLSSGASVSGKGQVAWINTEGMAGIVLQTFDQNGREHLEAWLAAQEQLGVKNRL
;
A
#
# COMPACT_ATOMS: atom_id res chain seq x y z
N ALA A 1 -8.62 3.71 19.65
CA ALA A 1 -9.79 3.86 20.53
C ALA A 1 -9.34 4.32 21.92
N CYS A 2 -10.21 4.96 22.70
CA CYS A 2 -9.88 5.39 24.06
C CYS A 2 -10.69 4.57 25.07
N VAL A 3 -10.02 4.02 26.07
CA VAL A 3 -10.59 3.08 27.05
C VAL A 3 -10.44 3.63 28.46
N THR A 4 -11.41 3.36 29.32
CA THR A 4 -11.40 3.79 30.74
C THR A 4 -10.86 2.72 31.67
N ASP A 5 -11.15 1.45 31.38
CA ASP A 5 -10.73 0.29 32.16
C ASP A 5 -9.91 -0.69 31.30
N ALA A 6 -8.97 -1.40 31.93
CA ALA A 6 -8.22 -2.50 31.32
C ALA A 6 -9.12 -3.61 30.77
N LYS A 7 -10.31 -3.80 31.37
CA LYS A 7 -11.30 -4.78 30.93
C LYS A 7 -11.83 -4.52 29.51
N GLU A 8 -11.80 -3.27 29.06
CA GLU A 8 -12.28 -2.89 27.72
C GLU A 8 -11.27 -3.20 26.61
N TYR A 9 -10.03 -3.58 26.95
CA TYR A 9 -8.94 -3.65 25.97
C TYR A 9 -9.18 -4.73 24.93
N THR A 10 -9.51 -5.94 25.37
CA THR A 10 -9.72 -7.09 24.48
C THR A 10 -10.89 -6.84 23.53
N ASP A 11 -12.05 -6.42 24.07
CA ASP A 11 -13.24 -6.17 23.27
C ASP A 11 -13.00 -5.06 22.23
N THR A 12 -12.28 -4.01 22.62
CA THR A 12 -11.99 -2.88 21.73
C THR A 12 -11.01 -3.26 20.62
N LEU A 13 -10.01 -4.10 20.90
CA LEU A 13 -9.11 -4.65 19.88
C LEU A 13 -9.86 -5.59 18.94
N SER A 14 -10.70 -6.47 19.48
CA SER A 14 -11.55 -7.39 18.70
C SER A 14 -12.55 -6.66 17.80
N ALA A 15 -12.98 -5.46 18.19
CA ALA A 15 -13.80 -4.57 17.36
C ALA A 15 -13.02 -3.88 16.21
N GLY A 16 -11.74 -4.19 16.04
CA GLY A 16 -10.90 -3.67 14.95
C GLY A 16 -10.10 -2.41 15.30
N ALA A 17 -9.99 -2.04 16.58
CA ALA A 17 -9.07 -0.98 16.97
C ALA A 17 -7.63 -1.47 16.85
N ASN A 18 -6.79 -0.73 16.12
CA ASN A 18 -5.35 -1.03 16.00
C ASN A 18 -4.51 -0.41 17.12
N PHE A 19 -5.07 0.51 17.89
CA PHE A 19 -4.36 1.23 18.95
C PHE A 19 -5.32 1.67 20.06
N LEU A 20 -4.87 1.59 21.32
CA LEU A 20 -5.65 1.95 22.50
C LEU A 20 -4.95 3.07 23.29
N LEU A 21 -5.73 4.05 23.77
CA LEU A 21 -5.29 5.10 24.69
C LEU A 21 -6.11 5.03 25.98
N ARG A 22 -5.44 5.03 27.14
CA ARG A 22 -6.12 5.01 28.43
C ARG A 22 -6.54 6.41 28.85
N LYS A 23 -7.81 6.59 29.21
CA LYS A 23 -8.32 7.81 29.83
C LYS A 23 -7.96 7.88 31.33
N PRO A 24 -7.80 9.08 31.93
CA PRO A 24 -7.92 10.40 31.30
C PRO A 24 -6.73 10.72 30.39
N LEU A 25 -7.00 11.39 29.26
CA LEU A 25 -5.96 11.74 28.29
C LEU A 25 -5.19 12.97 28.78
N HIS A 26 -3.95 12.76 29.20
CA HIS A 26 -3.01 13.85 29.46
C HIS A 26 -2.16 14.09 28.21
N GLN A 27 -1.88 15.36 27.89
CA GLN A 27 -1.16 15.73 26.66
C GLN A 27 0.18 14.99 26.53
N ASP A 28 0.98 14.95 27.60
CA ASP A 28 2.28 14.25 27.59
C ASP A 28 2.14 12.75 27.38
N SER A 29 1.13 12.14 28.01
CA SER A 29 0.83 10.72 27.84
C SER A 29 0.41 10.43 26.40
N VAL A 30 -0.45 11.25 25.80
CA VAL A 30 -0.87 11.10 24.41
C VAL A 30 0.32 11.27 23.45
N ALA A 31 1.15 12.28 23.65
CA ALA A 31 2.33 12.54 22.82
C ALA A 31 3.32 11.37 22.87
N LEU A 32 3.58 10.81 24.05
CA LEU A 32 4.42 9.63 24.23
C LEU A 32 3.83 8.42 23.49
N HIS A 33 2.53 8.15 23.65
CA HIS A 33 1.86 7.03 22.99
C HIS A 33 1.88 7.16 21.46
N ILE A 34 1.66 8.35 20.92
CA ILE A 34 1.78 8.63 19.48
C ILE A 34 3.22 8.43 19.01
N THR A 35 4.20 8.88 19.80
CA THR A 35 5.62 8.74 19.46
C THR A 35 6.02 7.26 19.38
N ILE A 36 5.60 6.46 20.35
CA ILE A 36 5.83 5.00 20.37
C ILE A 36 5.10 4.32 19.20
N ALA A 37 3.87 4.74 18.91
CA ALA A 37 3.06 4.17 17.84
C ALA A 37 3.42 4.68 16.44
N LYS A 38 4.33 5.64 16.32
CA LYS A 38 4.58 6.38 15.08
C LYS A 38 4.89 5.46 13.91
N GLU A 39 5.75 4.47 14.10
CA GLU A 39 6.14 3.54 13.03
C GLU A 39 4.96 2.67 12.56
N LEU A 40 4.11 2.22 13.49
CA LEU A 40 2.89 1.47 13.18
C LEU A 40 1.88 2.32 12.41
N LEU A 41 1.66 3.55 12.87
CA LEU A 41 0.77 4.51 12.22
C LEU A 41 1.25 4.87 10.82
N GLU A 42 2.55 5.10 10.65
CA GLU A 42 3.15 5.39 9.35
C GLU A 42 3.09 4.17 8.42
N ARG A 43 3.26 2.96 8.93
CA ARG A 43 3.10 1.73 8.13
C ARG A 43 1.66 1.57 7.63
N GLU A 44 0.66 1.77 8.49
CA GLU A 44 -0.74 1.74 8.06
C GLU A 44 -1.06 2.88 7.09
N ARG A 45 -0.50 4.07 7.33
CA ARG A 45 -0.61 5.20 6.38
C ARG A 45 -0.04 4.80 5.02
N ARG A 46 1.18 4.26 4.93
CA ARG A 46 1.80 3.86 3.64
C ARG A 46 1.10 2.68 2.97
N ARG A 47 0.47 1.79 3.75
CA ARG A 47 -0.36 0.69 3.22
C ARG A 47 -1.61 1.19 2.50
N TYR A 48 -2.26 2.23 3.01
CA TYR A 48 -3.49 2.79 2.42
C TYR A 48 -3.24 3.99 1.50
N PHE A 49 -2.18 4.75 1.73
CA PHE A 49 -1.81 5.89 0.92
C PHE A 49 -1.34 5.41 -0.45
N ARG A 50 -1.96 5.92 -1.51
CA ARG A 50 -1.65 5.55 -2.88
C ARG A 50 -1.16 6.78 -3.62
N HIS A 51 0.03 6.68 -4.17
CA HIS A 51 0.58 7.69 -5.06
C HIS A 51 -0.12 7.57 -6.40
N ALA A 52 -0.73 8.66 -6.87
CA ALA A 52 -1.21 8.73 -8.24
C ALA A 52 0.00 8.68 -9.17
N VAL A 53 0.01 7.70 -10.08
CA VAL A 53 1.10 7.49 -11.02
C VAL A 53 0.55 7.26 -12.43
N ASN A 54 1.42 7.34 -13.42
CA ASN A 54 1.07 7.06 -14.80
C ASN A 54 2.18 6.26 -15.48
N LEU A 55 2.49 5.09 -14.92
CA LEU A 55 3.63 4.26 -15.32
C LEU A 55 3.19 3.10 -16.22
N PRO A 56 3.93 2.79 -17.29
CA PRO A 56 3.71 1.55 -18.03
C PRO A 56 4.12 0.35 -17.17
N LEU A 57 3.44 -0.77 -17.35
CA LEU A 57 3.86 -2.05 -16.78
C LEU A 57 3.51 -3.21 -17.71
N VAL A 58 4.17 -4.33 -17.49
CA VAL A 58 3.88 -5.61 -18.12
C VAL A 58 3.21 -6.52 -17.10
N LEU A 59 2.12 -7.17 -17.50
CA LEU A 59 1.43 -8.19 -16.72
C LEU A 59 1.46 -9.52 -17.47
N LYS A 60 1.76 -10.62 -16.76
CA LYS A 60 1.77 -11.97 -17.32
C LYS A 60 0.85 -12.90 -16.53
N ASP A 61 -0.01 -13.62 -17.25
CA ASP A 61 -0.87 -14.69 -16.74
C ASP A 61 -0.52 -15.99 -17.51
N GLY A 62 0.44 -16.74 -16.96
CA GLY A 62 1.03 -17.89 -17.64
C GLY A 62 1.79 -17.46 -18.90
N VAL A 63 1.33 -17.91 -20.08
CA VAL A 63 1.92 -17.54 -21.38
C VAL A 63 1.33 -16.26 -21.96
N ALA A 64 0.25 -15.74 -21.39
CA ALA A 64 -0.39 -14.52 -21.87
C ALA A 64 0.29 -13.29 -21.27
N GLU A 65 0.81 -12.41 -22.12
CA GLU A 65 1.40 -11.12 -21.74
C GLU A 65 0.51 -9.96 -22.21
N GLN A 66 0.43 -8.90 -21.41
CA GLN A 66 -0.14 -7.63 -21.84
C GLN A 66 0.60 -6.44 -21.23
N HIS A 67 0.69 -5.36 -22.02
CA HIS A 67 1.02 -4.05 -21.50
C HIS A 67 -0.21 -3.40 -20.87
N ALA A 68 0.01 -2.76 -19.72
CA ALA A 68 -1.02 -2.06 -18.97
C ALA A 68 -0.50 -0.69 -18.55
N ARG A 69 -1.36 0.10 -17.92
CA ARG A 69 -1.00 1.41 -17.38
C ARG A 69 -1.39 1.51 -15.91
N MET A 70 -0.40 1.73 -15.05
CA MET A 70 -0.59 1.92 -13.62
C MET A 70 -1.12 3.32 -13.35
N THR A 71 -2.16 3.42 -12.53
CA THR A 71 -2.85 4.67 -12.18
C THR A 71 -2.60 5.12 -10.75
N ASN A 72 -2.36 4.16 -9.85
CA ASN A 72 -1.83 4.44 -8.53
C ASN A 72 -1.01 3.26 -8.00
N LEU A 73 -0.11 3.58 -7.06
CA LEU A 73 0.82 2.64 -6.44
C LEU A 73 0.93 2.91 -4.94
N SER A 74 1.03 1.85 -4.16
CA SER A 74 1.25 1.83 -2.71
C SER A 74 2.21 0.69 -2.36
N GLU A 75 2.69 0.62 -1.12
CA GLU A 75 3.56 -0.49 -0.68
C GLU A 75 2.88 -1.87 -0.84
N GLY A 76 1.56 -1.94 -0.70
CA GLY A 76 0.80 -3.19 -0.70
C GLY A 76 0.15 -3.57 -2.03
N GLY A 77 0.12 -2.66 -3.01
CA GLY A 77 -0.73 -2.86 -4.18
C GLY A 77 -0.68 -1.75 -5.20
N MET A 78 -1.21 -2.04 -6.39
CA MET A 78 -1.36 -1.10 -7.49
C MET A 78 -2.77 -1.15 -8.07
N ALA A 79 -3.21 -0.05 -8.69
CA ALA A 79 -4.38 -0.04 -9.55
C ALA A 79 -3.93 0.18 -11.00
N VAL A 80 -4.44 -0.64 -11.90
CA VAL A 80 -4.01 -0.68 -13.31
C VAL A 80 -5.20 -0.58 -14.25
N ARG A 81 -4.96 0.01 -15.41
CA ARG A 81 -5.83 -0.07 -16.58
C ARG A 81 -5.26 -1.08 -17.56
N THR A 82 -6.06 -2.06 -17.95
CA THR A 82 -5.67 -3.18 -18.81
C THR A 82 -6.49 -3.20 -20.08
N ALA A 83 -5.88 -3.57 -21.21
CA ALA A 83 -6.61 -3.76 -22.46
C ALA A 83 -7.44 -5.06 -22.47
N LYS A 84 -6.91 -6.11 -21.83
CA LYS A 84 -7.60 -7.40 -21.65
C LYS A 84 -7.94 -7.56 -20.17
N ALA A 85 -9.20 -7.86 -19.89
CA ALA A 85 -9.68 -8.05 -18.53
C ALA A 85 -8.87 -9.14 -17.81
N LEU A 86 -8.43 -8.83 -16.60
CA LEU A 86 -7.81 -9.80 -15.70
C LEU A 86 -8.89 -10.68 -15.05
N ARG A 87 -8.47 -11.84 -14.53
CA ARG A 87 -9.35 -12.73 -13.77
C ARG A 87 -9.28 -12.37 -12.30
N HIS A 88 -10.43 -12.24 -11.65
CA HIS A 88 -10.48 -12.02 -10.20
C HIS A 88 -9.77 -13.16 -9.46
N SER A 89 -9.03 -12.82 -8.41
CA SER A 89 -8.22 -13.72 -7.57
C SER A 89 -7.07 -14.45 -8.27
N SER A 90 -6.80 -14.21 -9.55
CA SER A 90 -5.66 -14.84 -10.24
C SER A 90 -4.33 -14.28 -9.75
N ILE A 91 -3.31 -15.14 -9.73
CA ILE A 91 -1.93 -14.73 -9.51
C ILE A 91 -1.31 -14.40 -10.86
N ILE A 92 -0.73 -13.22 -10.97
CA ILE A 92 -0.09 -12.72 -12.19
C ILE A 92 1.31 -12.21 -11.86
N ASP A 93 2.23 -12.35 -12.82
CA ASP A 93 3.51 -11.67 -12.72
C ASP A 93 3.35 -10.23 -13.17
N PHE A 94 4.05 -9.32 -12.50
CA PHE A 94 4.14 -7.91 -12.88
C PHE A 94 5.59 -7.51 -13.05
N ALA A 95 5.84 -6.55 -13.94
CA ALA A 95 7.13 -5.88 -14.07
C ALA A 95 6.95 -4.43 -14.52
N PHE A 96 7.63 -3.50 -13.87
CA PHE A 96 7.64 -2.09 -14.23
C PHE A 96 8.92 -1.40 -13.78
N ASP A 97 9.19 -0.23 -14.36
CA ASP A 97 10.32 0.61 -13.98
C ASP A 97 9.84 1.84 -13.20
N LEU A 98 10.55 2.14 -12.13
CA LEU A 98 10.36 3.34 -11.33
C LEU A 98 11.04 4.53 -12.02
N SER A 99 10.59 5.74 -11.71
CA SER A 99 11.21 6.96 -12.25
C SER A 99 12.67 7.17 -11.77
N SER A 100 13.12 6.42 -10.77
CA SER A 100 14.52 6.35 -10.34
C SER A 100 15.41 5.52 -11.27
N GLY A 101 14.83 4.79 -12.23
CA GLY A 101 15.52 3.84 -13.11
C GLY A 101 15.62 2.42 -12.53
N ALA A 102 15.13 2.17 -11.32
CA ALA A 102 15.08 0.85 -10.74
C ALA A 102 13.89 0.03 -11.26
N SER A 103 14.14 -1.22 -11.65
CA SER A 103 13.09 -2.16 -12.04
C SER A 103 12.50 -2.89 -10.83
N VAL A 104 11.19 -3.10 -10.87
CA VAL A 104 10.43 -3.84 -9.85
C VAL A 104 9.61 -4.93 -10.56
N SER A 105 9.84 -6.18 -10.18
CA SER A 105 9.07 -7.33 -10.66
C SER A 105 8.68 -8.26 -9.52
N GLY A 106 7.70 -9.12 -9.78
CA GLY A 106 7.26 -10.14 -8.84
C GLY A 106 5.87 -10.65 -9.15
N LYS A 107 5.20 -11.21 -8.14
CA LYS A 107 3.84 -11.76 -8.26
C LYS A 107 2.84 -10.94 -7.47
N GLY A 108 1.66 -10.76 -8.05
CA GLY A 108 0.53 -10.12 -7.40
C GLY A 108 -0.78 -10.88 -7.61
N GLN A 109 -1.72 -10.69 -6.70
CA GLN A 109 -3.06 -11.24 -6.81
C GLN A 109 -4.05 -10.17 -7.24
N VAL A 110 -4.87 -10.47 -8.24
CA VAL A 110 -5.96 -9.60 -8.66
C VAL A 110 -7.03 -9.56 -7.56
N ALA A 111 -7.19 -8.42 -6.91
CA ALA A 111 -8.11 -8.22 -5.79
C ALA A 111 -9.50 -7.73 -6.21
N TRP A 112 -9.58 -7.03 -7.34
CA TRP A 112 -10.84 -6.60 -7.93
C TRP A 112 -10.64 -6.25 -9.42
N ILE A 113 -11.72 -6.29 -10.18
CA ILE A 113 -11.81 -5.86 -11.58
C ILE A 113 -13.13 -5.09 -11.75
N ASN A 114 -13.18 -4.17 -12.72
CA ASN A 114 -14.42 -3.49 -13.07
C ASN A 114 -14.70 -3.50 -14.58
N THR A 115 -15.88 -3.03 -14.98
CA THR A 115 -16.33 -2.98 -16.38
C THR A 115 -15.59 -1.95 -17.24
N GLU A 116 -14.84 -1.03 -16.62
CA GLU A 116 -14.05 0.00 -17.31
C GLU A 116 -12.62 -0.46 -17.65
N GLY A 117 -12.33 -1.75 -17.45
CA GLY A 117 -11.00 -2.32 -17.69
C GLY A 117 -9.97 -1.93 -16.62
N MET A 118 -10.42 -1.53 -15.43
CA MET A 118 -9.55 -1.30 -14.28
C MET A 118 -9.47 -2.55 -13.41
N ALA A 119 -8.31 -2.75 -12.79
CA ALA A 119 -8.09 -3.80 -11.82
C ALA A 119 -7.21 -3.33 -10.65
N GLY A 120 -7.45 -3.91 -9.49
CA GLY A 120 -6.56 -3.79 -8.33
C GLY A 120 -5.73 -5.04 -8.17
N ILE A 121 -4.43 -4.87 -7.94
CA ILE A 121 -3.49 -5.98 -7.72
C ILE A 121 -2.84 -5.78 -6.36
N VAL A 122 -2.90 -6.80 -5.51
CA VAL A 122 -2.17 -6.88 -4.24
C VAL A 122 -0.81 -7.49 -4.51
N LEU A 123 0.27 -6.81 -4.15
CA LEU A 123 1.63 -7.32 -4.34
C LEU A 123 1.91 -8.40 -3.29
N GLN A 124 2.36 -9.57 -3.73
CA GLN A 124 2.60 -10.72 -2.85
C GLN A 124 4.08 -11.01 -2.68
N THR A 125 4.80 -11.16 -3.80
CA THR A 125 6.24 -11.42 -3.80
C THR A 125 6.95 -10.44 -4.71
N PHE A 126 8.22 -10.22 -4.42
CA PHE A 126 9.11 -9.38 -5.22
C PHE A 126 10.32 -10.20 -5.59
N ASP A 127 10.82 -9.98 -6.80
CA ASP A 127 12.10 -10.54 -7.22
C ASP A 127 13.23 -9.61 -6.78
N GLN A 128 14.37 -10.20 -6.40
CA GLN A 128 15.58 -9.46 -6.01
C GLN A 128 15.26 -8.37 -4.96
N ASN A 129 15.82 -7.16 -5.14
CA ASN A 129 15.63 -6.01 -4.25
C ASN A 129 14.41 -5.16 -4.65
N GLY A 130 13.47 -5.70 -5.45
CA GLY A 130 12.33 -4.93 -5.98
C GLY A 130 11.48 -4.29 -4.88
N ARG A 131 11.32 -4.96 -3.73
CA ARG A 131 10.61 -4.41 -2.58
C ARG A 131 11.30 -3.18 -1.99
N GLU A 132 12.61 -3.25 -1.78
CA GLU A 132 13.41 -2.17 -1.21
C GLU A 132 13.44 -0.95 -2.14
N HIS A 133 13.56 -1.18 -3.45
CA HIS A 133 13.47 -0.12 -4.45
C HIS A 133 12.11 0.58 -4.43
N LEU A 134 11.01 -0.19 -4.32
CA LEU A 134 9.67 0.36 -4.24
C LEU A 134 9.48 1.21 -2.97
N GLU A 135 9.85 0.68 -1.80
CA GLU A 135 9.72 1.37 -0.52
C GLU A 135 10.54 2.67 -0.49
N ALA A 136 11.79 2.63 -0.99
CA ALA A 136 12.64 3.82 -1.10
C ALA A 136 12.05 4.87 -2.06
N TRP A 137 11.50 4.43 -3.20
CA TRP A 137 10.89 5.34 -4.16
C TRP A 137 9.61 5.99 -3.61
N LEU A 138 8.74 5.23 -2.95
CA LEU A 138 7.52 5.76 -2.31
C LEU A 138 7.87 6.80 -1.25
N ALA A 139 8.86 6.52 -0.39
CA ALA A 139 9.33 7.48 0.61
C ALA A 139 9.83 8.79 -0.02
N ALA A 140 10.56 8.71 -1.14
CA ALA A 140 11.01 9.90 -1.87
C ALA A 140 9.84 10.69 -2.48
N GLN A 141 8.82 10.02 -3.03
CA GLN A 141 7.62 10.69 -3.57
C GLN A 141 6.82 11.41 -2.49
N GLU A 142 6.73 10.87 -1.27
CA GLU A 142 6.05 11.54 -0.15
C GLU A 142 6.73 12.85 0.21
N GLN A 143 8.06 12.87 0.28
CA GLN A 143 8.82 14.09 0.59
C GLN A 143 8.62 15.17 -0.48
N LEU A 144 8.59 14.79 -1.77
CA LEU A 144 8.32 15.72 -2.86
C LEU A 144 6.89 16.28 -2.79
N GLY A 145 5.91 15.43 -2.49
CA GLY A 145 4.51 15.86 -2.32
C GLY A 145 4.29 16.78 -1.12
N VAL A 146 5.11 16.68 -0.07
CA VAL A 146 5.10 17.64 1.05
C VAL A 146 5.71 18.98 0.62
N LYS A 147 6.84 18.97 -0.10
CA LYS A 147 7.48 20.19 -0.61
C LYS A 147 6.62 20.97 -1.58
N ASN A 148 5.85 20.30 -2.45
CA ASN A 148 4.96 20.97 -3.40
C ASN A 148 3.68 21.55 -2.76
N ARG A 149 3.43 21.32 -1.47
CA ARG A 149 2.27 21.83 -0.72
C ARG A 149 2.61 22.98 0.25
N LEU A 150 3.89 23.33 0.37
CA LEU A 150 4.40 24.47 1.13
C LEU A 150 4.83 25.57 0.16
#